data_AF-A0AAW1H6K8-F1
#
_entry.id   AF-A0AAW1H6K8-F1
#
_cell.length_a   1.000
_cell.length_b   1.000
_cell.length_c   1.000
_cell.angle_alpha   90.00
_cell.angle_beta   90.00
_cell.angle_gamma   90.00
#
_symmetry.space_group_name_H-M   'P 1'
#
loop_
_entity.id
_entity.type
_entity.pdbx_description
1 polymer ?
#
loop_
_entity_poly.entity_id
_entity_poly.type
_entity_poly.pdbx_seq_one_letter_code
_entity_poly.pdbx_strand_id
1 'polypeptide(L)'
;MSAEVSKFKGCYIQIKESHPSGHNEESLKNMANQLWSTRHKKGQHKTFPYLHSWEILRHQPKWEDFENKNNYNVSSKRFKNSMSGTYSSSINTCSNQANDGEEISENRPIGQKAAKASSNGKGSCSKKKGNEEFVNLFGEYKELQTKKYSLWEERIRISDFEILTKDTTNMDERARKDHGQVCKIIRAKYGI
;
A
#
# COMPACT_ATOMS: atom_id res chain seq x y z
N MET A 1 2.21 8.33 2.36
CA MET A 1 1.54 7.12 1.84
C MET A 1 1.93 6.99 0.39
N SER A 2 2.46 5.85 -0.06
CA SER A 2 2.85 5.69 -1.48
C SER A 2 1.60 5.86 -2.36
N ALA A 3 1.73 6.60 -3.46
CA ALA A 3 0.64 6.84 -4.40
C ALA A 3 0.07 5.52 -4.97
N GLU A 4 0.88 4.46 -5.01
CA GLU A 4 0.47 3.14 -5.49
C GLU A 4 -0.44 2.44 -4.49
N VAL A 5 -0.11 2.53 -3.19
CA VAL A 5 -0.90 1.94 -2.11
C VAL A 5 -2.28 2.60 -2.01
N SER A 6 -2.35 3.92 -2.16
CA SER A 6 -3.62 4.65 -2.17
C SER A 6 -4.51 4.27 -3.36
N LYS A 7 -3.92 4.07 -4.54
CA LYS A 7 -4.65 3.64 -5.74
C LYS A 7 -5.15 2.18 -5.59
N PHE A 8 -4.34 1.28 -5.03
CA PHE A 8 -4.74 -0.11 -4.79
C PHE A 8 -5.87 -0.18 -3.76
N LYS A 9 -5.79 0.62 -2.69
CA LYS A 9 -6.87 0.76 -1.71
C LYS A 9 -8.19 1.16 -2.39
N GLY A 10 -8.16 2.09 -3.34
CA GLY A 10 -9.33 2.46 -4.13
C GLY A 10 -9.92 1.29 -4.92
N CYS A 11 -9.08 0.45 -5.53
CA CYS A 11 -9.52 -0.78 -6.19
C CYS A 11 -10.17 -1.77 -5.22
N TYR A 12 -9.61 -1.94 -4.02
CA TYR A 12 -10.17 -2.83 -3.00
C TYR A 12 -11.52 -2.34 -2.47
N ILE A 13 -11.66 -1.05 -2.17
CA ILE A 13 -12.94 -0.46 -1.73
C ILE A 13 -14.01 -0.65 -2.80
N GLN A 14 -13.69 -0.37 -4.06
CA GLN A 14 -14.63 -0.54 -5.18
C GLN A 14 -15.16 -1.97 -5.26
N ILE A 15 -14.29 -2.97 -5.07
CA ILE A 15 -14.69 -4.39 -5.04
C ILE A 15 -15.49 -4.71 -3.77
N LYS A 16 -15.10 -4.20 -2.61
CA LYS A 16 -15.81 -4.43 -1.33
C LYS A 16 -17.24 -3.86 -1.36
N GLU A 17 -17.43 -2.69 -1.97
CA GLU A 17 -18.73 -2.03 -2.10
C GLU A 17 -19.62 -2.70 -3.17
N SER A 18 -19.04 -3.23 -4.24
CA SER A 18 -19.82 -3.82 -5.34
C SER A 18 -20.35 -5.23 -5.08
N HIS A 19 -19.84 -5.94 -4.06
CA HIS A 19 -20.18 -7.34 -3.81
C HIS A 19 -21.04 -7.51 -2.54
N PRO A 20 -22.37 -7.46 -2.65
CA PRO A 20 -23.26 -7.74 -1.54
C PRO A 20 -23.33 -9.26 -1.27
N SER A 21 -22.68 -9.68 -0.17
CA SER A 21 -22.72 -11.00 0.48
C SER A 21 -21.99 -12.17 -0.20
N GLY A 22 -21.28 -12.98 0.62
CA GLY A 22 -20.78 -14.32 0.25
C GLY A 22 -19.30 -14.44 -0.14
N HIS A 23 -18.57 -13.34 -0.33
CA HIS A 23 -17.16 -13.41 -0.72
C HIS A 23 -16.20 -13.43 0.48
N ASN A 24 -15.31 -14.42 0.48
CA ASN A 24 -14.17 -14.46 1.40
C ASN A 24 -13.26 -13.24 1.16
N GLU A 25 -12.60 -12.74 2.21
CA GLU A 25 -11.67 -11.62 2.12
C GLU A 25 -10.54 -11.85 1.11
N GLU A 26 -10.06 -13.09 1.02
CA GLU A 26 -9.06 -13.51 0.05
C GLU A 26 -9.58 -13.39 -1.39
N SER A 27 -10.85 -13.71 -1.62
CA SER A 27 -11.51 -13.53 -2.92
C SER A 27 -11.57 -12.05 -3.30
N LEU A 28 -11.95 -11.18 -2.36
CA LEU A 28 -12.01 -9.72 -2.58
C LEU A 28 -10.62 -9.15 -2.90
N LYS A 29 -9.58 -9.63 -2.21
CA LYS A 29 -8.18 -9.26 -2.45
C LYS A 29 -7.71 -9.68 -3.85
N ASN A 30 -8.06 -10.89 -4.28
CA ASN A 30 -7.70 -11.39 -5.62
C ASN A 30 -8.40 -10.57 -6.72
N MET A 31 -9.69 -10.27 -6.54
CA MET A 31 -10.44 -9.40 -7.44
C MET A 31 -9.85 -7.97 -7.49
N ALA A 32 -9.46 -7.41 -6.35
CA ALA A 32 -8.81 -6.10 -6.30
C ALA A 32 -7.45 -6.09 -7.03
N ASN A 33 -6.66 -7.16 -6.94
CA ASN A 33 -5.42 -7.33 -7.70
C ASN A 33 -5.63 -7.45 -9.21
N GLN A 34 -6.70 -8.14 -9.63
CA GLN A 34 -7.09 -8.21 -11.05
C GLN A 34 -7.51 -6.83 -11.57
N LEU A 35 -8.30 -6.09 -10.79
CA LEU A 35 -8.71 -4.72 -11.12
C LEU A 35 -7.50 -3.77 -11.22
N TRP A 36 -6.56 -3.88 -10.27
CA TRP A 36 -5.29 -3.16 -10.29
C TRP A 36 -4.50 -3.42 -11.57
N SER A 37 -4.31 -4.70 -11.90
CA SER A 37 -3.56 -5.13 -13.09
C SER A 37 -4.20 -4.62 -14.38
N THR A 38 -5.53 -4.58 -14.43
CA THR A 38 -6.30 -4.06 -15.57
C THR A 38 -6.15 -2.55 -15.72
N ARG A 39 -6.08 -1.81 -14.61
CA ARG A 39 -5.97 -0.34 -14.59
C ARG A 39 -4.54 0.16 -14.83
N HIS A 40 -3.54 -0.63 -14.45
CA HIS A 40 -2.12 -0.28 -14.52
C HIS A 40 -1.42 -0.94 -15.73
N LYS A 41 -2.05 -0.89 -16.91
CA LYS A 41 -1.53 -1.38 -18.20
C LYS A 41 -0.39 -0.51 -18.77
N LYS A 42 0.74 -0.46 -18.05
CA LYS A 42 2.03 -0.09 -18.65
C LYS A 42 3.05 -1.18 -18.35
N GLY A 43 3.10 -2.19 -19.22
CA GLY A 43 4.31 -2.97 -19.46
C GLY A 43 4.24 -4.45 -19.12
N GLN A 44 3.64 -4.87 -18.00
CA GLN A 44 3.53 -6.28 -17.62
C GLN A 44 2.44 -6.44 -16.56
N HIS A 45 1.89 -7.64 -16.39
CA HIS A 45 1.03 -8.04 -15.26
C HIS A 45 1.76 -7.83 -13.91
N LYS A 46 1.92 -6.58 -13.48
CA LYS A 46 2.50 -6.26 -12.17
C LYS A 46 1.40 -6.42 -11.14
N THR A 47 1.41 -7.57 -10.49
CA THR A 47 0.82 -7.73 -9.15
C THR A 47 1.22 -6.54 -8.30
N PHE A 48 0.30 -6.04 -7.47
CA PHE A 48 0.61 -4.92 -6.60
C PHE A 48 1.79 -5.27 -5.68
N PRO A 49 2.93 -4.55 -5.75
CA PRO A 49 4.19 -4.99 -5.13
C PRO A 49 4.15 -4.99 -3.60
N TYR A 50 3.23 -4.23 -2.99
CA TYR A 50 3.10 -4.10 -1.54
C TYR A 50 1.87 -4.83 -0.99
N LEU A 51 1.43 -5.90 -1.65
CA LEU A 51 0.20 -6.60 -1.28
C LEU A 51 0.23 -7.11 0.17
N HIS A 52 1.35 -7.71 0.57
CA HIS A 52 1.54 -8.21 1.93
C HIS A 52 1.58 -7.09 2.97
N SER A 53 2.30 -6.00 2.67
CA SER A 53 2.35 -4.83 3.57
C SER A 53 0.99 -4.16 3.71
N TRP A 54 0.21 -4.07 2.64
CA TRP A 54 -1.14 -3.50 2.67
C TRP A 54 -2.10 -4.36 3.50
N GLU A 55 -2.00 -5.68 3.42
CA GLU A 55 -2.81 -6.62 4.21
C GLU A 55 -2.57 -6.50 5.72
N ILE A 56 -1.31 -6.33 6.13
CA ILE A 56 -0.98 -6.10 7.55
C ILE A 56 -1.49 -4.74 8.03
N LEU A 57 -1.39 -3.71 7.17
CA LEU A 57 -1.64 -2.32 7.56
C LEU A 57 -3.11 -1.90 7.43
N ARG A 58 -3.94 -2.57 6.62
CA ARG A 58 -5.33 -2.15 6.35
C ARG A 58 -6.22 -2.12 7.60
N HIS A 59 -5.93 -2.97 8.59
CA HIS A 59 -6.67 -3.07 9.86
C HIS A 59 -6.16 -2.11 10.94
N GLN A 60 -5.11 -1.33 10.65
CA GLN A 60 -4.60 -0.35 11.61
C GLN A 60 -5.55 0.86 11.65
N PRO A 61 -5.84 1.44 12.83
CA PRO A 61 -6.86 2.50 12.99
C PRO A 61 -6.60 3.73 12.10
N LYS A 62 -5.33 4.04 11.84
CA LYS A 62 -4.91 5.09 10.89
C LYS A 62 -5.44 4.89 9.47
N TRP A 63 -5.81 3.67 9.10
CA TRP A 63 -6.26 3.26 7.78
C TRP A 63 -7.76 3.02 7.70
N GLU A 64 -8.42 2.73 8.83
CA GLU A 64 -9.88 2.65 8.96
C GLU A 64 -10.54 4.03 8.82
N ASP A 65 -9.97 5.08 9.40
CA ASP A 65 -10.52 6.45 9.38
C ASP A 65 -10.72 7.05 7.98
N PHE A 66 -10.03 6.51 6.97
CA PHE A 66 -10.20 6.93 5.58
C PHE A 66 -11.34 6.18 4.85
N GLU A 67 -11.75 5.00 5.32
CA GLU A 67 -12.92 4.31 4.77
C GLU A 67 -14.21 5.10 5.08
N ASN A 68 -14.29 5.70 6.27
CA ASN A 68 -15.41 6.56 6.67
C ASN A 68 -15.43 7.92 5.96
N LYS A 69 -14.27 8.47 5.56
CA LYS A 69 -14.21 9.77 4.87
C LYS A 69 -14.70 9.72 3.41
N ASN A 70 -14.67 8.57 2.76
CA ASN A 70 -15.19 8.40 1.39
C ASN A 70 -16.70 8.09 1.37
N ASN A 71 -17.31 7.70 2.50
CA ASN A 71 -18.77 7.49 2.60
C ASN A 71 -19.55 8.81 2.61
N TYR A 72 -18.91 9.92 2.93
CA TYR A 72 -19.48 11.23 2.66
C TYR A 72 -19.13 11.63 1.22
N ASN A 73 -20.13 11.49 0.34
CA ASN A 73 -20.24 12.20 -0.91
C ASN A 73 -20.14 13.73 -0.66
N VAL A 74 -18.95 14.23 -0.33
CA VAL A 74 -18.66 15.65 -0.42
C VAL A 74 -18.42 15.91 -1.88
N SER A 75 -19.54 16.14 -2.57
CA SER A 75 -19.62 16.85 -3.84
C SER A 75 -18.44 17.79 -3.98
N SER A 76 -17.60 17.50 -4.98
CA SER A 76 -16.53 18.36 -5.43
C SER A 76 -17.09 19.76 -5.69
N LYS A 77 -17.02 20.65 -4.69
CA LYS A 77 -17.10 22.12 -4.85
C LYS A 77 -15.85 22.58 -5.61
N ARG A 78 -15.66 22.08 -6.84
CA ARG A 78 -14.92 22.84 -7.85
C ARG A 78 -15.87 23.94 -8.28
N PHE A 79 -15.62 25.13 -7.76
CA PHE A 79 -16.20 26.35 -8.26
C PHE A 79 -15.87 26.42 -9.77
N LYS A 80 -16.89 26.22 -10.63
CA LYS A 80 -16.78 26.52 -12.06
C LYS A 80 -16.67 28.04 -12.17
N ASN A 81 -15.45 28.56 -12.39
CA ASN A 81 -15.30 29.91 -12.93
C ASN A 81 -15.70 29.86 -14.41
N SER A 82 -16.98 30.11 -14.70
CA SER A 82 -17.43 30.48 -16.03
C SER A 82 -17.39 32.00 -16.13
N MET A 83 -16.68 32.51 -17.14
CA MET A 83 -16.54 33.94 -17.42
C MET A 83 -17.85 34.53 -17.93
N SER A 84 -18.74 34.94 -17.03
CA SER A 84 -19.75 35.96 -17.31
C SER A 84 -20.19 36.58 -16.00
N GLY A 85 -19.88 37.87 -15.84
CA GLY A 85 -20.12 38.61 -14.62
C GLY A 85 -21.59 38.98 -14.44
N THR A 86 -22.03 39.02 -13.19
CA THR A 86 -23.06 39.96 -12.73
C THR A 86 -23.02 40.01 -11.20
N TYR A 87 -22.72 41.20 -10.67
CA TYR A 87 -22.80 41.51 -9.26
C TYR A 87 -24.28 41.62 -8.88
N SER A 88 -24.69 40.97 -7.78
CA SER A 88 -25.96 41.29 -7.12
C SER A 88 -25.66 42.03 -5.82
N SER A 89 -25.99 43.31 -5.83
CA SER A 89 -25.85 44.27 -4.74
C SER A 89 -27.08 44.23 -3.83
N SER A 90 -26.88 44.37 -2.52
CA SER A 90 -27.76 44.96 -1.48
C SER A 90 -27.68 44.11 -0.19
N ILE A 91 -27.59 44.65 1.03
CA ILE A 91 -27.82 46.01 1.52
C ILE A 91 -26.91 46.19 2.74
N ASN A 92 -26.19 47.31 2.82
CA ASN A 92 -25.54 47.77 4.05
C ASN A 92 -26.55 48.68 4.76
N THR A 93 -26.99 48.30 5.95
CA THR A 93 -27.60 49.25 6.88
C THR A 93 -26.79 49.23 8.16
N CYS A 94 -25.82 50.13 8.21
CA CYS A 94 -25.24 50.64 9.43
C CYS A 94 -26.30 51.49 10.14
N SER A 95 -26.72 51.07 11.33
CA SER A 95 -27.39 51.94 12.29
C SER A 95 -26.65 51.82 13.63
N ASN A 96 -25.94 52.89 13.98
CA ASN A 96 -25.39 53.10 15.31
C ASN A 96 -26.54 53.54 16.22
N GLN A 97 -26.80 52.80 17.30
CA GLN A 97 -27.38 53.36 18.52
C GLN A 97 -26.85 52.58 19.73
N ALA A 98 -26.49 53.35 20.75
CA ALA A 98 -25.66 53.00 21.89
C ALA A 98 -26.35 52.15 22.95
N ASN A 99 -25.62 51.21 23.58
CA ASN A 99 -25.28 51.21 25.02
C ASN A 99 -24.66 49.87 25.44
N ASP A 100 -23.65 49.99 26.31
CA ASP A 100 -23.16 49.08 27.36
C ASP A 100 -22.91 47.58 27.09
N GLY A 101 -21.66 47.17 27.36
CA GLY A 101 -21.36 45.91 28.03
C GLY A 101 -20.80 44.77 27.19
N GLU A 102 -19.60 44.33 27.57
CA GLU A 102 -18.92 43.07 27.22
C GLU A 102 -18.18 42.98 25.88
N GLU A 103 -16.86 43.22 25.97
CA GLU A 103 -15.85 42.83 24.99
C GLU A 103 -15.74 41.30 24.93
N ILE A 104 -16.63 40.64 24.19
CA ILE A 104 -16.43 39.25 23.78
C ILE A 104 -15.43 39.26 22.63
N SER A 105 -14.15 39.13 22.96
CA SER A 105 -13.11 38.84 21.98
C SER A 105 -13.36 37.46 21.37
N GLU A 106 -14.08 37.42 20.26
CA GLU A 106 -14.20 36.24 19.40
C GLU A 106 -12.82 35.92 18.79
N ASN A 107 -11.97 35.27 19.59
CA ASN A 107 -10.67 34.79 19.14
C ASN A 107 -10.89 33.68 18.11
N ARG A 108 -10.78 34.06 16.84
CA ARG A 108 -10.81 33.13 15.71
C ARG A 108 -9.79 32.01 15.95
N PRO A 109 -10.13 30.76 15.61
CA PRO A 109 -9.22 29.63 15.82
C PRO A 109 -7.90 29.87 15.09
N ILE A 110 -6.80 29.49 15.76
CA ILE A 110 -5.46 29.74 15.27
C ILE A 110 -5.28 29.13 13.87
N GLY A 111 -4.75 29.94 12.94
CA GLY A 111 -4.55 29.54 11.57
C GLY A 111 -3.60 28.34 11.47
N GLN A 112 -3.86 27.45 10.52
CA GLN A 112 -3.13 26.19 10.34
C GLN A 112 -1.60 26.35 10.22
N LYS A 113 -1.14 27.48 9.64
CA LYS A 113 0.30 27.83 9.58
C LYS A 113 0.88 28.17 10.95
N ALA A 114 0.15 28.93 11.78
CA ALA A 114 0.59 29.31 13.12
C ALA A 114 0.58 28.11 14.08
N ALA A 115 -0.42 27.21 13.97
CA ALA A 115 -0.46 25.96 14.71
C ALA A 115 0.73 25.03 14.40
N LYS A 116 1.16 24.95 13.13
CA LYS A 116 2.34 24.17 12.73
C LYS A 116 3.65 24.79 13.20
N ALA A 117 3.72 26.12 13.30
CA ALA A 117 4.90 26.80 13.80
C ALA A 117 5.09 26.55 15.30
N SER A 118 4.01 26.55 16.09
CA SER A 118 4.08 26.29 17.53
C SER A 118 4.41 24.83 17.87
N SER A 119 3.99 23.87 17.04
CA SER A 119 4.34 22.45 17.24
C SER A 119 5.81 22.12 16.96
N ASN A 120 6.50 22.93 16.15
CA ASN A 120 7.89 22.67 15.76
C ASN A 120 8.92 23.34 16.70
N GLY A 121 8.46 24.16 17.66
CA GLY A 121 9.31 24.97 18.55
C GLY A 121 9.65 24.37 19.91
N LYS A 122 9.16 23.16 20.25
CA LYS A 122 9.52 22.48 21.51
C LYS A 122 10.15 21.12 21.22
N GLY A 123 11.47 21.09 21.42
CA GLY A 123 12.29 19.91 21.26
C GLY A 123 11.92 18.76 22.21
N SER A 124 12.42 17.59 21.83
CA SER A 124 12.39 16.31 22.54
C SER A 124 11.02 15.61 22.64
N CYS A 125 10.62 14.95 21.55
CA CYS A 125 9.74 13.78 21.67
C CYS A 125 10.55 12.62 22.26
N SER A 126 10.52 12.52 23.58
CA SER A 126 10.93 11.36 24.34
C SER A 126 9.90 10.24 24.13
N LYS A 127 10.14 9.30 23.21
CA LYS A 127 9.46 7.99 23.15
C LYS A 127 10.37 6.96 22.46
N LYS A 128 11.38 6.49 23.18
CA LYS A 128 12.29 5.39 22.78
C LYS A 128 11.71 3.97 23.01
N LYS A 129 10.45 3.83 23.43
CA LYS A 129 9.93 2.53 23.92
C LYS A 129 9.19 1.67 22.89
N GLY A 130 8.93 2.17 21.68
CA GLY A 130 8.25 1.44 20.61
C GLY A 130 9.14 1.00 19.44
N ASN A 131 10.47 1.16 19.57
CA ASN A 131 11.42 0.87 18.50
C ASN A 131 11.93 -0.59 18.58
N GLU A 132 12.12 -1.12 19.79
CA GLU A 132 12.74 -2.43 20.01
C GLU A 132 11.86 -3.59 19.49
N GLU A 133 10.57 -3.62 19.80
CA GLU A 133 9.65 -4.66 19.28
C GLU A 133 9.53 -4.63 17.75
N PHE A 134 9.53 -3.44 17.15
CA PHE A 134 9.47 -3.30 15.69
C PHE A 134 10.77 -3.75 15.01
N VAL A 135 11.92 -3.41 15.59
CA VAL A 135 13.23 -3.87 15.11
C VAL A 135 13.36 -5.38 15.25
N ASN A 136 12.87 -5.96 16.34
CA ASN A 136 12.85 -7.41 16.56
C ASN A 136 11.96 -8.12 15.54
N LEU A 137 10.71 -7.67 15.34
CA LEU A 137 9.80 -8.23 14.34
C LEU A 137 10.37 -8.15 12.91
N PHE A 138 11.03 -7.03 12.58
CA PHE A 138 11.70 -6.88 11.30
C PHE A 138 12.92 -7.82 11.16
N GLY A 139 13.65 -8.04 12.25
CA GLY A 139 14.74 -9.02 12.34
C GLY A 139 14.25 -10.44 12.09
N GLU A 140 13.22 -10.87 12.82
CA GLU A 140 12.58 -12.19 12.67
C GLU A 140 12.04 -12.40 11.24
N TYR A 141 11.40 -11.38 10.67
CA TYR A 141 10.94 -11.44 9.29
C TYR A 141 12.11 -11.64 8.31
N LYS A 142 13.19 -10.88 8.47
CA LYS A 142 14.39 -11.01 7.63
C LYS A 142 14.99 -12.41 7.74
N GLU A 143 15.07 -12.94 8.96
CA GLU A 143 15.57 -14.29 9.21
C GLU A 143 14.68 -15.36 8.58
N LEU A 144 13.36 -15.24 8.71
CA LEU A 144 12.41 -16.14 8.05
C LEU A 144 12.54 -16.12 6.53
N GLN A 145 12.75 -14.95 5.92
CA GLN A 145 13.01 -14.85 4.49
C GLN A 145 14.32 -15.56 4.12
N THR A 146 15.41 -15.27 4.83
CA THR A 146 16.71 -15.93 4.60
C THR A 146 16.59 -17.45 4.73
N LYS A 147 15.90 -17.95 5.75
CA LYS A 147 15.66 -19.38 5.96
C LYS A 147 14.85 -20.00 4.81
N LYS A 148 13.80 -19.32 4.33
CA LYS A 148 13.01 -19.76 3.17
C LYS A 148 13.86 -19.85 1.91
N TYR A 149 14.69 -18.83 1.63
CA TYR A 149 15.60 -18.85 0.49
C TYR A 149 16.63 -19.98 0.60
N SER A 150 17.20 -20.19 1.78
CA SER A 150 18.14 -21.29 2.03
C SER A 150 17.51 -22.67 1.81
N LEU A 151 16.29 -22.90 2.30
CA LEU A 151 15.56 -24.15 2.05
C LEU A 151 15.25 -24.36 0.56
N TRP A 152 14.91 -23.29 -0.15
CA TRP A 152 14.66 -23.34 -1.59
C TRP A 152 15.93 -23.68 -2.38
N GLU A 153 17.07 -23.07 -2.01
CA GLU A 153 18.37 -23.42 -2.58
C GLU A 153 18.76 -24.87 -2.29
N GLU A 154 18.54 -25.35 -1.06
CA GLU A 154 18.82 -26.75 -0.70
C GLU A 154 17.95 -27.72 -1.52
N ARG A 155 16.67 -27.40 -1.71
CA ARG A 155 15.78 -28.19 -2.57
C ARG A 155 16.27 -28.23 -4.01
N ILE A 156 16.76 -27.10 -4.54
CA ILE A 156 17.37 -27.05 -5.88
C ILE A 156 18.63 -27.90 -5.92
N ARG A 157 19.49 -27.82 -4.90
CA ARG A 157 20.69 -28.67 -4.80
C ARG A 157 20.32 -30.14 -4.87
N ILE A 158 19.37 -30.59 -4.05
CA ILE A 158 18.92 -31.99 -4.04
C ILE A 158 18.42 -32.41 -5.42
N SER A 159 17.56 -31.60 -6.05
CA SER A 159 17.04 -31.90 -7.39
C SER A 159 18.13 -31.95 -8.45
N ASP A 160 19.12 -31.05 -8.39
CA ASP A 160 20.27 -31.05 -9.28
C ASP A 160 21.07 -32.37 -9.16
N PHE A 161 21.31 -32.83 -7.93
CA PHE A 161 22.02 -34.09 -7.70
C PHE A 161 21.20 -35.31 -8.13
N GLU A 162 19.88 -35.32 -7.88
CA GLU A 162 18.99 -36.36 -8.40
C GLU A 162 19.06 -36.45 -9.93
N ILE A 163 19.15 -35.32 -10.62
CA ILE A 163 19.33 -35.29 -12.08
C ILE A 163 20.69 -35.86 -12.48
N LEU A 164 21.77 -35.49 -11.79
CA LEU A 164 23.12 -36.01 -12.08
C LEU A 164 23.22 -37.53 -11.93
N THR A 165 22.53 -38.11 -10.96
CA THR A 165 22.58 -39.55 -10.67
C THR A 165 21.48 -40.36 -11.34
N LYS A 166 20.64 -39.73 -12.16
CA LYS A 166 19.51 -40.40 -12.81
C LYS A 166 19.99 -41.44 -13.82
N ASP A 167 19.43 -42.64 -13.76
CA ASP A 167 19.70 -43.69 -14.74
C ASP A 167 19.14 -43.33 -16.12
N THR A 168 19.99 -43.43 -17.15
CA THR A 168 19.69 -43.09 -18.53
C THR A 168 19.52 -44.30 -19.44
N THR A 169 19.62 -45.52 -18.90
CA THR A 169 19.50 -46.78 -19.69
C THR A 169 18.15 -46.90 -20.40
N ASN A 170 17.08 -46.41 -19.77
CA ASN A 170 15.72 -46.41 -20.31
C ASN A 170 15.32 -45.11 -21.01
N MET A 171 16.28 -44.24 -21.35
CA MET A 171 16.01 -42.98 -22.06
C MET A 171 16.27 -43.12 -23.55
N ASP A 172 15.38 -42.56 -24.38
CA ASP A 172 15.60 -42.39 -25.82
C ASP A 172 16.83 -41.51 -26.11
N GLU A 173 17.42 -41.66 -27.30
CA GLU A 173 18.66 -40.98 -27.72
C GLU A 173 18.61 -39.46 -27.52
N ARG A 174 17.47 -38.85 -27.86
CA ARG A 174 17.27 -37.40 -27.70
C ARG A 174 17.24 -36.99 -26.23
N ALA A 175 16.49 -37.72 -25.40
CA ALA A 175 16.40 -37.44 -23.97
C ALA A 175 17.75 -37.63 -23.27
N ARG A 176 18.55 -38.61 -23.70
CA ARG A 176 19.91 -38.84 -23.21
C ARG A 176 20.85 -37.68 -23.54
N LYS A 177 20.74 -37.13 -24.76
CA LYS A 177 21.50 -35.93 -25.16
C LYS A 177 21.13 -34.71 -24.32
N ASP A 178 19.83 -34.48 -24.12
CA ASP A 178 19.32 -33.36 -23.32
C ASP A 178 19.74 -33.50 -21.84
N HIS A 179 19.61 -34.70 -21.26
CA HIS A 179 20.10 -35.02 -19.92
C HIS A 179 21.60 -34.73 -19.78
N GLY A 180 22.41 -35.12 -20.78
CA GLY A 180 23.84 -34.82 -20.80
C GLY A 180 24.15 -33.32 -20.84
N GLN A 181 23.35 -32.52 -21.56
CA GLN A 181 23.49 -31.05 -21.57
C GLN A 181 23.16 -30.45 -20.20
N VAL A 182 22.05 -30.88 -19.59
CA VAL A 182 21.66 -30.43 -18.25
C VAL A 182 22.73 -30.81 -17.22
N CYS A 183 23.25 -32.03 -17.27
CA CYS A 183 24.35 -32.45 -16.40
C CYS A 183 25.60 -31.59 -16.55
N LYS A 184 25.97 -31.15 -17.77
CA LYS A 184 27.11 -30.24 -17.97
C LYS A 184 26.88 -28.89 -17.28
N ILE A 185 25.66 -28.35 -17.36
CA ILE A 185 25.30 -27.08 -16.70
C ILE A 185 25.39 -27.23 -15.17
N ILE A 186 24.84 -28.33 -14.63
CA ILE A 186 24.85 -28.60 -13.20
C ILE A 186 26.29 -28.81 -12.71
N ARG A 187 27.11 -29.57 -13.43
CA ARG A 187 28.52 -29.79 -13.10
C ARG A 187 29.31 -28.48 -13.07
N ALA A 188 29.12 -27.61 -14.07
CA ALA A 188 29.72 -26.28 -14.10
C ALA A 188 29.26 -25.39 -12.94
N LYS A 189 27.99 -25.49 -12.51
CA LYS A 189 27.44 -24.75 -11.35
C LYS A 189 28.15 -25.11 -10.04
N TYR A 190 28.53 -26.38 -9.85
CA TYR A 190 29.18 -26.86 -8.63
C TYR A 190 30.71 -27.05 -8.74
N GLY A 191 31.29 -26.84 -9.93
CA GLY A 191 32.73 -27.01 -10.16
C GLY A 191 33.21 -28.47 -10.09
N ILE A 192 32.36 -29.41 -10.48
CA ILE A 192 32.63 -30.87 -10.53
C ILE A 192 32.68 -31.40 -11.95
#